data_AF-A0A2P5EAT4-F1
#
_entry.id   AF-A0A2P5EAT4-F1
#
_cell.length_a   1.000
_cell.length_b   1.000
_cell.length_c   1.000
_cell.angle_alpha   90.00
_cell.angle_beta   90.00
_cell.angle_gamma   90.00
#
_symmetry.space_group_name_H-M   'P 1'
#
loop_
_entity.id
_entity.type
_entity.pdbx_description
1 polymer ?
#
loop_
_entity_poly.entity_id
_entity_poly.type
_entity_poly.pdbx_seq_one_letter_code
_entity_poly.pdbx_strand_id
1 'polypeptide(L)'
;MQAELERGETASSILCLMRETGLSEASAREYITNLVEETWKKLNKEISILDSDNYPFSKPFVETAINLARIARCTYQHGDAHGAPDSRSKNRVLSLIVDPIK
;
A
#
# COMPACT_ATOMS: atom_id res chain seq x y z
N MET A 1 -0.12 -5.50 12.26
CA MET A 1 -1.13 -6.09 13.16
C MET A 1 -0.63 -6.31 14.57
N GLN A 2 0.43 -7.09 14.83
CA GLN A 2 0.90 -7.29 16.21
C GLN A 2 1.18 -5.95 16.93
N ALA A 3 2.00 -5.08 16.33
CA ALA A 3 2.30 -3.75 16.87
C ALA A 3 1.09 -2.80 16.92
N GLU A 4 0.12 -2.96 16.01
CA GLU A 4 -1.13 -2.17 15.97
C GLU A 4 -2.06 -2.58 17.13
N LEU A 5 -2.21 -3.89 17.35
CA LEU A 5 -2.95 -4.47 18.47
C LEU A 5 -2.32 -4.15 19.81
N GLU A 6 -0.99 -4.21 19.93
CA GLU A 6 -0.25 -3.81 21.13
C GLU A 6 -0.46 -2.34 21.48
N ARG A 7 -0.65 -1.48 20.47
CA ARG A 7 -1.00 -0.06 20.64
C ARG A 7 -2.49 0.18 20.91
N GLY A 8 -3.31 -0.88 20.92
CA GLY A 8 -4.76 -0.78 21.16
C GLY A 8 -5.56 -0.36 19.93
N GLU A 9 -5.01 -0.47 18.72
CA GLU A 9 -5.77 -0.21 17.49
C GLU A 9 -6.76 -1.36 17.26
N THR A 10 -8.04 -1.05 17.36
CA THR A 10 -9.13 -2.04 17.31
C THR A 10 -9.90 -2.04 15.98
N ALA A 11 -9.55 -1.14 15.06
CA ALA A 11 -10.27 -0.89 13.81
C ALA A 11 -9.35 -1.00 12.57
N SER A 12 -8.67 -2.13 12.42
CA SER A 12 -7.97 -2.44 11.16
C SER A 12 -8.90 -3.16 10.19
N SER A 13 -8.67 -3.01 8.88
CA SER A 13 -9.48 -3.63 7.82
C SER A 13 -9.59 -5.15 7.97
N ILE A 14 -8.51 -5.80 8.40
CA ILE A 14 -8.48 -7.24 8.66
C ILE A 14 -9.36 -7.60 9.86
N LEU A 15 -9.25 -6.87 10.98
CA LEU A 15 -10.07 -7.14 12.17
C LEU A 15 -11.55 -6.91 11.91
N CYS A 16 -11.91 -5.85 11.20
CA CYS A 16 -13.28 -5.59 10.80
C CYS A 16 -13.81 -6.73 9.93
N LEU A 17 -13.05 -7.14 8.90
CA LEU A 17 -13.44 -8.25 8.03
C LEU A 17 -13.63 -9.56 8.79
N MET A 18 -12.71 -9.90 9.70
CA MET A 18 -12.82 -11.08 10.55
C MET A 18 -14.08 -11.04 11.43
N ARG A 19 -14.42 -9.88 12.01
CA ARG A 19 -15.63 -9.72 12.84
C ARG A 19 -16.91 -9.83 12.03
N GLU A 20 -16.92 -9.28 10.81
CA GLU A 20 -18.10 -9.28 9.94
C GLU A 20 -18.38 -10.64 9.30
N THR A 21 -17.33 -11.37 8.92
CA THR A 21 -17.46 -12.61 8.13
C THR A 21 -17.13 -13.88 8.90
N GLY A 22 -16.51 -13.76 10.08
CA GLY A 22 -16.03 -14.90 10.88
C GLY A 22 -14.80 -15.60 10.27
N LEU A 23 -14.18 -15.01 9.25
CA LEU A 23 -12.97 -15.56 8.62
C LEU A 23 -11.79 -15.62 9.58
N SER A 24 -10.89 -16.59 9.36
CA SER A 24 -9.60 -16.62 10.01
C SER A 24 -8.75 -15.39 9.62
N GLU A 25 -7.77 -15.01 10.44
CA GLU A 25 -6.87 -13.90 10.11
C GLU A 25 -6.14 -14.15 8.78
N ALA A 26 -5.69 -15.39 8.53
CA ALA A 26 -5.01 -15.76 7.29
C ALA A 26 -5.92 -15.55 6.07
N SER A 27 -7.18 -16.01 6.14
CA SER A 27 -8.17 -15.85 5.07
C SER A 27 -8.56 -14.39 4.87
N ALA A 28 -8.70 -13.61 5.96
CA ALA A 28 -8.98 -12.19 5.89
C ALA A 28 -7.83 -11.40 5.25
N ARG A 29 -6.57 -11.75 5.59
CA ARG A 29 -5.36 -11.17 4.96
C ARG A 29 -5.30 -11.49 3.47
N GLU A 30 -5.55 -12.73 3.10
CA GLU A 30 -5.57 -13.16 1.70
C GLU A 30 -6.65 -12.39 0.92
N TYR A 31 -7.86 -12.27 1.47
CA TYR A 31 -8.94 -11.51 0.87
C TYR A 31 -8.56 -10.05 0.63
N ILE A 32 -8.03 -9.36 1.64
CA ILE A 32 -7.59 -7.96 1.52
C ILE A 32 -6.44 -7.82 0.51
N THR A 33 -5.50 -8.77 0.49
CA THR A 33 -4.40 -8.77 -0.48
C THR A 33 -4.92 -8.90 -1.91
N ASN A 34 -5.84 -9.83 -2.15
CA ASN A 34 -6.48 -9.99 -3.45
C ASN A 34 -7.25 -8.73 -3.85
N LEU A 35 -7.96 -8.09 -2.91
CA LEU A 35 -8.68 -6.84 -3.17
C LEU A 35 -7.71 -5.71 -3.58
N VAL A 36 -6.55 -5.61 -2.94
CA VAL A 36 -5.50 -4.64 -3.31
C VAL A 36 -4.97 -4.92 -4.71
N GLU A 37 -4.68 -6.17 -5.06
CA GLU A 37 -4.18 -6.53 -6.40
C GLU A 37 -5.23 -6.28 -7.50
N GLU A 38 -6.50 -6.60 -7.26
CA GLU A 38 -7.58 -6.29 -8.19
C GLU A 38 -7.77 -4.79 -8.38
N THR A 39 -7.63 -4.01 -7.30
CA THR A 39 -7.69 -2.55 -7.37
C THR A 39 -6.47 -1.99 -8.13
N TRP A 40 -5.30 -2.59 -7.97
CA TRP A 40 -4.09 -2.23 -8.71
C TRP A 40 -4.25 -2.47 -10.23
N LYS A 41 -4.86 -3.59 -10.63
CA LYS A 41 -5.18 -3.86 -12.04
C LYS A 41 -6.10 -2.79 -12.63
N LYS A 42 -7.12 -2.35 -11.87
CA LYS A 42 -8.02 -1.26 -12.29
C LYS A 42 -7.25 0.05 -12.47
N LEU A 43 -6.38 0.40 -11.52
CA LEU A 43 -5.54 1.59 -11.62
C LEU A 43 -4.64 1.57 -12.87
N ASN A 44 -4.02 0.43 -13.19
CA ASN A 44 -3.20 0.30 -14.40
C ASN A 44 -4.02 0.47 -15.70
N LYS A 45 -5.29 0.06 -15.69
CA LYS A 45 -6.20 0.30 -16.82
C LYS A 45 -6.52 1.78 -16.95
N GLU A 46 -6.78 2.49 -15.85
CA GLU A 46 -6.99 3.94 -15.87
C GLU A 46 -5.75 4.68 -16.40
N ILE A 47 -4.55 4.20 -16.07
CA ILE A 47 -3.29 4.74 -16.62
C ILE A 47 -3.25 4.65 -18.14
N SER A 48 -3.71 3.53 -18.71
CA SER A 48 -3.65 3.29 -20.15
C SER A 48 -4.51 4.25 -20.99
N ILE A 49 -5.47 4.93 -20.36
CA ILE A 49 -6.37 5.87 -21.03
C ILE A 49 -6.08 7.34 -20.69
N LEU A 50 -4.98 7.62 -19.97
CA LEU A 50 -4.61 8.97 -19.53
C LEU A 50 -4.30 9.95 -20.65
N ASP A 51 -3.78 9.46 -21.77
CA ASP A 51 -3.47 10.28 -22.94
C ASP A 51 -4.72 10.47 -23.85
N SER A 52 -5.92 10.09 -23.38
CA SER A 52 -7.19 10.37 -24.06
C SER A 52 -7.58 11.84 -23.89
N ASP A 53 -7.96 12.49 -24.99
CA ASP A 53 -8.42 13.89 -25.03
C ASP A 53 -9.63 14.19 -24.10
N ASN A 54 -10.32 13.15 -23.61
CA ASN A 54 -11.50 13.27 -22.74
C ASN A 54 -11.24 12.93 -21.27
N TYR A 55 -9.98 12.73 -20.83
CA TYR A 55 -9.72 12.41 -19.43
C TYR A 55 -9.98 13.63 -18.52
N PRO A 56 -10.78 13.50 -17.45
CA PRO A 56 -11.28 14.66 -16.70
C PRO A 56 -10.24 15.29 -15.75
N PHE A 57 -9.07 14.67 -15.58
CA PHE A 57 -8.03 15.12 -14.66
C PHE A 57 -6.73 15.44 -15.40
N SER A 58 -5.94 16.38 -14.86
CA SER A 58 -4.63 16.68 -15.40
C SER A 58 -3.65 15.52 -15.18
N LYS A 59 -2.74 15.32 -16.15
CA LYS A 59 -1.70 14.28 -16.06
C LYS A 59 -0.89 14.33 -14.75
N PRO A 60 -0.40 15.49 -14.26
CA PRO A 60 0.33 15.55 -12.99
C PRO A 60 -0.49 15.12 -11.77
N PHE A 61 -1.80 15.42 -11.76
CA PHE A 61 -2.68 15.00 -10.67
C PHE A 61 -2.76 13.47 -10.60
N VAL A 62 -2.96 12.84 -11.76
CA VAL A 62 -3.09 11.38 -11.84
C VAL A 62 -1.76 10.70 -11.51
N GLU A 63 -0.65 11.19 -12.06
CA GLU A 63 0.69 10.70 -11.73
C GLU A 63 0.96 10.77 -10.21
N THR A 64 0.53 11.85 -9.56
CA THR A 64 0.64 12.00 -8.10
C THR A 64 -0.17 10.95 -7.36
N ALA A 65 -1.43 10.72 -7.75
CA ALA A 65 -2.29 9.71 -7.14
C ALA A 65 -1.72 8.28 -7.29
N ILE A 66 -1.19 7.95 -8.47
CA ILE A 66 -0.55 6.66 -8.72
C ILE A 66 0.71 6.51 -7.89
N ASN A 67 1.55 7.55 -7.84
CA ASN A 67 2.78 7.51 -7.06
C ASN A 67 2.49 7.36 -5.56
N LEU A 68 1.42 7.96 -5.05
CA LEU A 68 0.99 7.72 -3.66
C LEU A 68 0.66 6.24 -3.41
N ALA A 69 -0.08 5.60 -4.32
CA ALA A 69 -0.38 4.17 -4.21
C ALA A 69 0.90 3.30 -4.30
N ARG A 70 1.85 3.66 -5.17
CA ARG A 70 3.17 3.00 -5.26
C ARG A 70 3.98 3.14 -3.97
N ILE A 71 3.99 4.34 -3.38
CA ILE A 71 4.68 4.61 -2.11
C ILE A 71 4.07 3.73 -1.02
N ALA A 72 2.74 3.72 -0.87
CA ALA A 72 2.08 2.87 0.12
C ALA A 72 2.45 1.39 -0.04
N ARG A 73 2.41 0.86 -1.28
CA ARG A 73 2.80 -0.53 -1.55
C ARG A 73 4.28 -0.79 -1.21
N CYS A 74 5.19 0.07 -1.66
CA CYS A 74 6.62 -0.07 -1.41
C CYS A 74 6.96 -0.04 0.09
N THR A 75 6.29 0.85 0.84
CA THR A 75 6.44 0.99 2.28
C THR A 75 5.90 -0.24 3.01
N TYR A 76 4.70 -0.72 2.68
CA TYR A 76 4.01 -1.72 3.52
C TYR A 76 4.12 -3.18 3.04
N GLN A 77 4.65 -3.46 1.85
CA GLN A 77 4.71 -4.82 1.28
C GLN A 77 5.53 -5.83 2.10
N HIS A 78 6.37 -5.37 3.03
CA HIS A 78 7.21 -6.23 3.88
C HIS A 78 7.01 -5.98 5.37
N GLY A 79 5.88 -5.37 5.74
CA GLY A 79 5.62 -4.93 7.11
C GLY A 79 5.60 -3.42 7.24
N ASP A 80 5.55 -2.92 8.47
CA ASP A 80 5.41 -1.50 8.74
C ASP A 80 6.75 -0.74 8.62
N ALA A 81 7.13 -0.38 7.40
CA ALA A 81 8.35 0.40 7.16
C ALA A 81 8.27 1.88 7.59
N HIS A 82 7.12 2.34 8.09
CA HIS A 82 6.90 3.75 8.43
C HIS A 82 6.77 3.95 9.95
N GLY A 83 5.83 3.27 10.60
CA GLY A 83 5.60 3.34 12.04
C GLY A 83 6.56 2.49 12.87
N ALA A 84 7.02 1.36 12.32
CA ALA A 84 7.92 0.42 13.01
C ALA A 84 9.02 -0.15 12.08
N PRO A 85 9.87 0.71 11.48
CA PRO A 85 10.81 0.30 10.44
C PRO A 85 11.84 -0.72 10.93
N ASP A 86 11.93 -1.83 10.21
CA ASP A 86 12.96 -2.84 10.38
C ASP A 86 14.32 -2.39 9.78
N SER A 87 15.35 -3.23 9.94
CA SER A 87 16.69 -2.95 9.39
C SER A 87 16.67 -2.81 7.86
N ARG A 88 15.83 -3.61 7.17
CA ARG A 88 15.66 -3.52 5.71
C ARG A 88 15.15 -2.15 5.30
N SER A 89 14.13 -1.64 5.96
CA SER A 89 13.51 -0.35 5.68
C SER A 89 14.49 0.80 5.91
N LYS A 90 15.24 0.76 7.02
CA LYS A 90 16.29 1.75 7.32
C LYS A 90 17.39 1.75 6.28
N ASN A 91 17.88 0.57 5.90
CA ASN A 91 18.94 0.43 4.90
C ASN A 91 18.50 0.94 3.52
N ARG A 92 17.23 0.75 3.13
CA ARG A 92 16.69 1.32 1.89
C ARG A 92 16.78 2.84 1.89
N VAL A 93 16.36 3.50 2.98
CA VAL A 93 16.43 4.96 3.10
C VAL A 93 17.88 5.46 3.02
N LEU A 94 18.79 4.81 3.75
CA LEU A 94 20.22 5.15 3.70
C LEU A 94 20.74 5.06 2.26
N SER A 95 20.50 3.95 1.58
CA SER A 95 20.99 3.72 0.21
C SER A 95 20.42 4.68 -0.85
N LEU A 96 19.22 5.23 -0.62
CA LEU A 96 18.52 6.07 -1.59
C LEU A 96 18.74 7.57 -1.38
N ILE A 97 18.90 7.99 -0.12
CA ILE A 97 18.89 9.41 0.27
C ILE A 97 20.24 9.87 0.82
N VAL A 98 20.95 8.99 1.54
CA VAL A 98 22.16 9.36 2.30
C VAL A 98 23.42 8.94 1.54
N ASP A 99 23.45 7.70 1.06
CA ASP A 99 24.63 7.14 0.41
C ASP A 99 24.65 7.54 -1.08
N PRO A 100 25.74 8.16 -1.58
CA PRO A 100 25.85 8.50 -2.98
C PRO A 100 26.05 7.25 -3.84
N ILE A 101 25.56 7.31 -5.08
CA ILE A 101 25.88 6.32 -6.12
C ILE A 101 27.36 6.49 -6.48
N LYS A 102 28.11 5.39 -6.44
CA LYS A 102 29.52 5.34 -6.85
C LYS A 102 29.66 5.34 -8.37
#